data_AF-A0A3D2FC40-F1
#
_entry.id   AF-A0A3D2FC40-F1
#
_cell.length_a   1.000
_cell.length_b   1.000
_cell.length_c   1.000
_cell.angle_alpha   90.00
_cell.angle_beta   90.00
_cell.angle_gamma   90.00
#
_symmetry.space_group_name_H-M   'P 1'
#
loop_
_entity.id
_entity.type
_entity.pdbx_description
1 polymer ?
#
loop_
_entity_poly.entity_id
_entity_poly.type
_entity_poly.pdbx_seq_one_letter_code
_entity_poly.pdbx_strand_id
1 'polypeptide(L)' 'PEWLISIEGTQTGHQVALYLAILAAFLHAVFGALQKGRHDPWLTRGAIDFSYGIMAAPFALFVVPWPEPHM' A
#
# COMPACT_ATOMS: atom_id res chain seq x y z
N PRO A 1 7.07 -0.45 16.47
CA PRO A 1 7.58 -1.84 16.49
C PRO A 1 9.02 -1.86 17.03
N GLU A 2 9.21 -2.41 18.22
CA GLU A 2 10.48 -2.37 18.97
C GLU A 2 11.64 -3.02 18.20
N TRP A 3 11.35 -4.06 17.42
CA TRP A 3 12.30 -4.69 16.52
C TRP A 3 12.87 -3.76 15.44
N LEU A 4 12.03 -2.92 14.79
CA LEU A 4 12.51 -1.96 13.78
C LEU A 4 13.49 -0.95 14.39
N ILE A 5 13.21 -0.50 15.61
CA ILE A 5 14.08 0.42 16.35
C ILE A 5 15.39 -0.30 16.70
N SER A 6 15.33 -1.58 17.09
CA SER A 6 16.52 -2.35 17.47
C SER A 6 17.54 -2.55 16.35
N ILE A 7 17.14 -2.40 15.08
CA ILE A 7 18.03 -2.57 13.91
C ILE A 7 18.44 -1.24 13.27
N GLU A 8 17.96 -0.11 13.78
CA GLU A 8 18.31 1.23 13.29
C GLU A 8 19.83 1.47 13.36
N GLY A 9 20.42 2.02 12.30
CA GLY A 9 21.87 2.28 12.22
C GLY A 9 22.76 1.04 12.08
N THR A 10 22.20 -0.18 12.09
CA THR A 10 22.97 -1.43 11.93
C THR A 10 23.09 -1.87 10.47
N GLN A 11 24.07 -2.72 10.14
CA GLN A 11 24.19 -3.31 8.80
C GLN A 11 22.94 -4.13 8.40
N THR A 12 22.32 -4.82 9.36
CA THR A 12 21.05 -5.54 9.13
C THR A 12 19.93 -4.57 8.73
N GLY A 13 19.82 -3.42 9.42
CA GLY A 13 18.86 -2.37 9.06
C GLY A 13 19.04 -1.86 7.63
N HIS A 14 20.30 -1.66 7.20
CA HIS A 14 20.61 -1.26 5.83
C HIS A 14 20.20 -2.31 4.79
N GLN A 15 20.43 -3.60 5.06
CA GLN A 15 20.02 -4.69 4.17
C GLN A 15 18.50 -4.79 4.06
N VAL A 16 17.79 -4.70 5.19
CA VAL A 16 16.32 -4.69 5.22
C VAL A 16 15.78 -3.51 4.41
N ALA A 17 16.33 -2.31 4.61
CA ALA A 17 15.93 -1.12 3.85
C ALA A 17 16.15 -1.29 2.34
N LEU A 18 17.30 -1.86 1.92
CA LEU A 18 17.58 -2.14 0.51
C LEU A 18 16.56 -3.12 -0.09
N TYR A 19 16.27 -4.22 0.60
CA TYR A 19 15.28 -5.19 0.12
C TYR A 19 13.89 -4.57 0.01
N LEU A 20 13.47 -3.76 0.99
CA LEU A 20 12.21 -3.04 0.94
C LEU A 20 12.16 -2.04 -0.21
N ALA A 21 13.26 -1.32 -0.48
CA ALA A 21 13.33 -0.37 -1.59
C ALA A 21 13.20 -1.07 -2.95
N ILE A 22 13.90 -2.20 -3.14
CA ILE A 22 13.79 -3.02 -4.36
C ILE A 22 12.38 -3.57 -4.52
N LEU A 23 11.80 -4.11 -3.44
CA LEU A 23 10.44 -4.64 -3.44
C LEU A 23 9.42 -3.54 -3.80
N ALA A 24 9.57 -2.34 -3.23
CA ALA A 24 8.72 -1.20 -3.54
C ALA A 24 8.81 -0.80 -5.02
N ALA A 25 10.02 -0.71 -5.58
CA ALA A 25 10.23 -0.42 -7.00
C ALA A 25 9.59 -1.48 -7.91
N PHE A 26 9.74 -2.77 -7.57
CA PHE A 26 9.14 -3.87 -8.30
C PHE A 26 7.61 -3.83 -8.24
N LEU A 27 7.02 -3.71 -7.05
CA LEU A 27 5.56 -3.63 -6.88
C LEU A 27 4.99 -2.42 -7.63
N HIS A 28 5.65 -1.27 -7.58
CA HIS A 28 5.26 -0.09 -8.35
C HIS A 28 5.21 -0.37 -9.85
N ALA A 29 6.21 -1.06 -10.40
CA ALA A 29 6.23 -1.47 -11.80
C ALA A 29 5.10 -2.46 -12.13
N VAL A 30 4.79 -3.41 -11.23
CA VAL A 30 3.65 -4.33 -11.38
C VAL A 30 2.33 -3.56 -11.43
N PHE A 31 2.11 -2.59 -10.54
CA PHE A 31 0.90 -1.74 -10.58
C PHE A 31 0.78 -0.99 -11.91
N GLY A 32 1.88 -0.39 -12.39
CA GLY A 32 1.90 0.26 -13.70
C GLY A 32 1.61 -0.68 -14.87
N ALA A 33 2.09 -1.93 -14.79
CA ALA A 33 1.83 -2.97 -15.78
C ALA A 33 0.37 -3.44 -15.77
N LEU A 34 -0.24 -3.62 -14.58
CA LEU A 34 -1.64 -3.98 -14.45
C LEU A 34 -2.54 -2.91 -15.10
N GLN A 35 -2.30 -1.63 -14.83
CA GLN A 35 -3.09 -0.52 -15.38
C GLN A 35 -2.98 -0.36 -16.90
N LYS A 36 -1.89 -0.83 -17.52
CA LYS A 36 -1.66 -0.79 -18.98
C LYS A 36 -1.83 -2.15 -19.66
N GLY A 37 -2.28 -3.15 -18.91
CA GLY A 37 -2.40 -4.53 -19.37
C GLY A 37 -3.46 -4.71 -20.47
N ARG A 38 -3.52 -5.93 -21.01
CA ARG A 38 -4.46 -6.31 -22.07
C ARG A 38 -5.94 -6.24 -21.66
N HIS A 39 -6.23 -6.25 -20.35
CA HIS A 39 -7.59 -6.18 -19.83
C HIS A 39 -8.13 -4.75 -19.90
N ASP A 40 -9.46 -4.62 -19.98
CA ASP A 40 -10.11 -3.31 -20.01
C ASP A 40 -9.59 -2.41 -18.87
N PRO A 41 -9.16 -1.17 -19.17
CA PRO A 41 -8.52 -0.30 -18.20
C PRO A 41 -9.47 0.12 -17.07
N TRP A 42 -10.77 0.21 -17.34
CA TRP A 42 -11.77 0.52 -16.31
C TRP A 42 -12.00 -0.67 -15.39
N LEU A 43 -12.00 -1.90 -15.92
CA LEU A 43 -12.10 -3.11 -15.12
C LEU A 43 -10.90 -3.26 -14.17
N THR A 44 -9.68 -3.09 -14.68
CA THR A 44 -8.48 -3.21 -13.85
C THR A 44 -8.42 -2.11 -12.79
N ARG A 45 -8.74 -0.87 -13.18
CA ARG A 45 -8.83 0.24 -12.23
C ARG A 45 -9.88 -0.01 -11.15
N GLY A 46 -11.09 -0.42 -11.54
CA GLY A 46 -12.16 -0.72 -10.62
C GLY A 46 -11.81 -1.84 -9.65
N ALA A 47 -11.12 -2.90 -10.11
CA ALA A 47 -10.65 -3.98 -9.24
C ALA A 47 -9.61 -3.50 -8.21
N ILE A 48 -8.68 -2.62 -8.62
CA ILE A 48 -7.69 -2.01 -7.72
C ILE A 48 -8.38 -1.13 -6.67
N ASP A 49 -9.26 -0.22 -7.12
CA ASP A 49 -9.98 0.72 -6.26
C ASP A 49 -10.86 -0.04 -5.25
N PHE A 50 -11.54 -1.10 -5.69
CA PHE A 50 -12.35 -1.96 -4.82
C PHE A 50 -11.50 -2.70 -3.79
N SER A 51 -10.38 -3.28 -4.22
CA SER A 51 -9.46 -4.00 -3.32
C SER A 51 -8.90 -3.05 -2.26
N TYR A 52 -8.50 -1.84 -2.67
CA TYR A 52 -8.04 -0.80 -1.75
C TYR A 52 -9.16 -0.34 -0.80
N GLY A 53 -10.38 -0.18 -1.32
CA GLY A 53 -11.56 0.14 -0.52
C GLY A 53 -11.83 -0.91 0.57
N ILE A 54 -11.75 -2.20 0.24
CA ILE A 54 -11.88 -3.29 1.23
C ILE A 54 -10.77 -3.21 2.28
N MET A 55 -9.52 -2.98 1.88
CA MET A 55 -8.40 -2.84 2.82
C MET A 55 -8.59 -1.64 3.76
N ALA A 56 -9.14 -0.53 3.25
CA ALA A 56 -9.38 0.68 4.03
C ALA A 56 -10.67 0.62 4.88
N ALA A 57 -11.66 -0.18 4.48
CA ALA A 57 -12.99 -0.21 5.11
C ALA A 57 -12.97 -0.44 6.63
N PRO A 58 -12.16 -1.35 7.21
CA PRO A 58 -12.10 -1.50 8.66
C PRO A 58 -11.67 -0.21 9.39
N PHE A 59 -10.72 0.53 8.83
CA PHE A 59 -10.26 1.79 9.41
C PHE A 59 -11.31 2.89 9.25
N ALA A 60 -11.91 3.00 8.06
CA ALA A 60 -12.92 4.00 7.76
C ALA A 60 -14.20 3.83 8.60
N LEU A 61 -14.59 2.59 8.91
CA LEU A 61 -15.84 2.30 9.62
C LEU A 61 -15.67 2.21 11.15
N PHE A 62 -14.48 1.84 11.64
CA PHE A 62 -14.28 1.50 13.06
C PHE A 62 -13.14 2.26 13.76
N VAL A 63 -12.22 2.90 13.02
CA VAL A 63 -11.05 3.58 13.62
C VAL A 63 -11.16 5.10 13.49
N VAL A 64 -11.62 5.60 12.34
CA VAL A 64 -11.74 7.04 12.09
C VAL A 64 -13.13 7.52 12.54
N PRO A 65 -13.25 8.68 13.22
CA PRO A 65 -14.54 9.27 13.56
C PRO A 65 -15.37 9.57 12.32
N TRP A 66 -16.68 9.35 12.41
CA TRP A 66 -17.60 9.69 11.33
C TRP A 66 -17.64 11.21 11.11
N PRO A 67 -17.75 11.69 9.85
CA PRO A 67 -17.85 13.11 9.56
C PRO A 67 -19.12 13.69 10.19
N GLU A 68 -18.96 14.82 10.87
CA GLU A 68 -20.09 15.55 11.45
C GLU A 68 -20.90 16.26 10.36
N PRO A 69 -22.23 16.40 10.49
CA PRO A 69 -23.13 16.90 9.43
C PRO A 69 -22.90 18.35 8.95
N HIS A 70 -21.89 19.03 9.46
CA HIS A 70 -21.64 20.47 9.26
C HIS A 70 -20.49 20.78 8.29
N MET A 71 -20.21 19.87 7.36
CA MET A 71 -19.45 20.18 6.14
C MET A 71 -20.36 20.74 5.06
#